data_AF-A0A2D6JJ40-F1
#
_entry.id   AF-A0A2D6JJ40-F1
#
_cell.length_a   1.000
_cell.length_b   1.000
_cell.length_c   1.000
_cell.angle_alpha   90.00
_cell.angle_beta   90.00
_cell.angle_gamma   90.00
#
_symmetry.space_group_name_H-M   'P 1'
#
loop_
_entity.id
_entity.type
_entity.pdbx_description
1 polymer ?
#
loop_
_entity_poly.entity_id
_entity_poly.type
_entity_poly.pdbx_seq_one_letter_code
_entity_poly.pdbx_strand_id
1 'polypeptide(L)'
;MKIILSLSLFLFSIGSFAKEDNTAKIEKFIQDNDRVLVHVHADWCPSCKAQKKVLDKIGLPNFKLLEVDFDSDKKFLKKNKVFQQSMLIAFNNGKETARVFGITKKEKIMEFTDKNFNYSLQGVIDEKRAGSKIPSDARMTMEQATEKLRKSGIIDKAKQKGDTYIDFSLPNVDGKTVKLSEELKKGPIVLTFYRGGWCPYCNLQLKAYQDHLEQFKAAGGQLIAVSPESMESGETTVDKNDLKFKILSDNLNKEARKYGLVFQLDDELKKVYLKFGLDLEKNQGNDSWELPIPATYVISKEGKIVYSFLNVDYVQRAEPSDIIKALNSLK
;
A
#
# COMPACT_ATOMS: atom_id res chain seq x y z
N MET A 1 -68.75 46.97 -40.33
CA MET A 1 -68.72 46.18 -39.08
C MET A 1 -68.48 44.71 -39.43
N LYS A 2 -67.23 44.23 -39.27
CA LYS A 2 -66.83 42.82 -39.06
C LYS A 2 -65.33 42.83 -38.82
N ILE A 3 -64.96 42.74 -37.55
CA ILE A 3 -63.59 42.63 -37.05
C ILE A 3 -63.19 41.16 -37.21
N ILE A 4 -62.16 40.87 -38.01
CA ILE A 4 -61.54 39.55 -38.08
C ILE A 4 -60.27 39.61 -37.23
N LEU A 5 -60.34 39.06 -36.03
CA LEU A 5 -59.19 38.81 -35.16
C LEU A 5 -58.44 37.58 -35.70
N SER A 6 -57.24 37.77 -36.27
CA SER A 6 -56.35 36.63 -36.54
C SER A 6 -55.54 36.34 -35.26
N LEU A 7 -55.84 35.22 -34.63
CA LEU A 7 -55.14 34.71 -33.45
C LEU A 7 -53.77 34.14 -33.88
N SER A 8 -52.69 34.89 -33.66
CA SER A 8 -51.33 34.41 -33.87
C SER A 8 -50.95 33.42 -32.77
N LEU A 9 -50.89 32.14 -33.12
CA LEU A 9 -50.43 31.05 -32.26
C LEU A 9 -48.88 31.11 -32.16
N PHE A 10 -48.35 31.64 -31.06
CA PHE A 10 -46.93 31.55 -30.74
C PHE A 10 -46.60 30.11 -30.31
N LEU A 11 -45.97 29.34 -31.20
CA LEU A 11 -45.31 28.09 -30.86
C LEU A 11 -44.06 28.39 -30.03
N PHE A 12 -44.15 28.25 -28.70
CA PHE A 12 -42.98 28.18 -27.83
C PHE A 12 -42.25 26.87 -28.10
N SER A 13 -41.15 26.94 -28.86
CA SER A 13 -40.19 25.85 -28.94
C SER A 13 -39.49 25.73 -27.58
N ILE A 14 -39.88 24.74 -26.78
CA ILE A 14 -39.13 24.32 -25.60
C ILE A 14 -37.85 23.66 -26.11
N GLY A 15 -36.78 24.46 -26.22
CA GLY A 15 -35.44 23.94 -26.42
C GLY A 15 -35.06 23.11 -25.21
N SER A 16 -34.98 21.79 -25.38
CA SER A 16 -34.29 20.91 -24.43
C SER A 16 -32.82 21.32 -24.42
N PHE A 17 -32.41 22.10 -23.43
CA PHE A 17 -30.99 22.34 -23.16
C PHE A 17 -30.40 21.04 -22.61
N ALA A 18 -29.88 20.20 -23.52
CA ALA A 18 -29.04 19.08 -23.12
C ALA A 18 -27.80 19.65 -22.39
N LYS A 19 -27.64 19.30 -21.11
CA LYS A 19 -26.50 19.69 -20.27
C LYS A 19 -25.20 19.19 -20.92
N GLU A 20 -24.20 20.07 -21.00
CA GLU A 20 -22.93 19.81 -21.72
C GLU A 20 -22.17 18.62 -21.10
N ASP A 21 -21.74 17.66 -21.94
CA ASP A 21 -20.93 16.51 -21.52
C ASP A 21 -19.51 16.97 -21.14
N ASN A 22 -19.11 16.74 -19.89
CA ASN A 22 -17.85 17.26 -19.34
C ASN A 22 -16.69 16.26 -19.36
N THR A 23 -16.73 15.22 -20.22
CA THR A 23 -15.78 14.10 -20.17
C THR A 23 -14.31 14.53 -20.17
N ALA A 24 -13.91 15.50 -21.01
CA ALA A 24 -12.54 15.98 -21.04
C ALA A 24 -12.10 16.64 -19.72
N LYS A 25 -13.00 17.38 -19.07
CA LYS A 25 -12.74 18.02 -17.76
C LYS A 25 -12.66 16.97 -16.65
N ILE A 26 -13.57 15.99 -16.67
CA ILE A 26 -13.58 14.86 -15.72
C ILE A 26 -12.27 14.08 -15.80
N GLU A 27 -11.85 13.70 -17.02
CA GLU A 27 -10.61 12.96 -17.24
C GLU A 27 -9.39 13.77 -16.81
N LYS A 28 -9.34 15.06 -17.16
CA LYS A 28 -8.27 15.94 -16.70
C LYS A 28 -8.22 16.02 -15.18
N PHE A 29 -9.36 16.17 -14.50
CA PHE A 29 -9.41 16.20 -13.03
C PHE A 29 -8.87 14.91 -12.41
N ILE A 30 -9.20 13.75 -12.99
CA ILE A 30 -8.72 12.44 -12.55
C ILE A 30 -7.19 12.30 -12.75
N GLN A 31 -6.63 12.90 -13.80
CA GLN A 31 -5.18 12.89 -14.05
C GLN A 31 -4.42 13.92 -13.18
N ASP A 32 -5.00 15.07 -12.91
CA ASP A 32 -4.36 16.17 -12.17
C ASP A 32 -4.33 15.93 -10.64
N ASN A 33 -5.01 14.89 -10.14
CA ASN A 33 -5.12 14.60 -8.71
C ASN A 33 -4.75 13.14 -8.38
N ASP A 34 -3.88 12.96 -7.38
CA ASP A 34 -3.37 11.65 -6.96
C ASP A 34 -4.47 10.68 -6.48
N ARG A 35 -5.55 11.22 -5.90
CA ARG A 35 -6.62 10.43 -5.27
C ARG A 35 -7.97 11.09 -5.54
N VAL A 36 -8.83 10.44 -6.32
CA VAL A 36 -10.14 10.94 -6.70
C VAL A 36 -11.22 9.91 -6.40
N LEU A 37 -12.23 10.29 -5.64
CA LEU A 37 -13.48 9.55 -5.54
C LEU A 37 -14.47 10.15 -6.52
N VAL A 38 -14.85 9.38 -7.54
CA VAL A 38 -15.94 9.73 -8.44
C VAL A 38 -17.25 9.26 -7.83
N HIS A 39 -18.18 10.19 -7.61
CA HIS A 39 -19.57 9.91 -7.23
C HIS A 39 -20.47 10.11 -8.45
N VAL A 40 -20.98 9.00 -8.99
CA VAL A 40 -21.90 9.01 -10.13
C VAL A 40 -23.32 9.20 -9.61
N HIS A 41 -23.94 10.33 -9.90
CA HIS A 41 -25.22 10.73 -9.33
C HIS A 41 -26.24 11.13 -10.41
N ALA A 42 -27.51 11.21 -10.02
CA ALA A 42 -28.54 11.86 -10.82
C ALA A 42 -29.47 12.66 -9.90
N ASP A 43 -30.01 13.78 -10.36
CA ASP A 43 -30.82 14.67 -9.52
C ASP A 43 -32.12 14.01 -9.03
N TRP A 44 -32.66 13.07 -9.80
CA TRP A 44 -33.85 12.29 -9.46
C TRP A 44 -33.55 11.09 -8.54
N CYS A 45 -32.29 10.73 -8.31
CA CYS A 45 -31.88 9.50 -7.63
C CYS A 45 -31.86 9.66 -6.09
N PRO A 46 -32.74 8.95 -5.34
CA PRO A 46 -32.79 9.08 -3.88
C PRO A 46 -31.55 8.53 -3.17
N SER A 47 -31.01 7.40 -3.63
CA SER A 47 -29.78 6.81 -3.07
C SER A 47 -28.56 7.71 -3.28
N CYS A 48 -28.49 8.40 -4.42
CA CYS A 48 -27.43 9.37 -4.72
C CYS A 48 -27.50 10.57 -3.75
N LYS A 49 -28.71 11.06 -3.44
CA LYS A 49 -28.90 12.11 -2.42
C LYS A 49 -28.48 11.63 -1.03
N ALA A 50 -28.76 10.37 -0.69
CA ALA A 50 -28.32 9.78 0.58
C ALA A 50 -26.79 9.65 0.64
N GLN A 51 -26.15 9.18 -0.44
CA GLN A 51 -24.69 9.13 -0.59
C GLN A 51 -24.08 10.53 -0.42
N LYS A 52 -24.57 11.53 -1.14
CA LYS A 52 -24.07 12.91 -1.08
C LYS A 52 -24.10 13.48 0.33
N LYS A 53 -25.21 13.27 1.07
CA LYS A 53 -25.32 13.69 2.47
C LYS A 53 -24.26 13.08 3.38
N VAL A 54 -23.84 11.84 3.12
CA VAL A 54 -22.74 11.21 3.86
C VAL A 54 -21.42 11.82 3.42
N LEU A 55 -21.16 11.89 2.12
CA LEU A 55 -19.91 12.41 1.53
C LEU A 55 -19.59 13.84 2.00
N ASP A 56 -20.60 14.70 2.09
CA ASP A 56 -20.46 16.08 2.59
C ASP A 56 -20.12 16.17 4.07
N LYS A 57 -20.49 15.15 4.85
CA LYS A 57 -20.30 15.11 6.31
C LYS A 57 -19.00 14.44 6.75
N ILE A 58 -18.44 13.54 5.94
CA ILE A 58 -17.32 12.71 6.39
C ILE A 58 -15.97 13.44 6.41
N GLY A 59 -15.85 14.63 5.80
CA GLY A 59 -14.60 15.42 5.78
C GLY A 59 -13.50 14.67 5.01
N LEU A 60 -13.08 15.18 3.85
CA LEU A 60 -12.35 14.39 2.87
C LEU A 60 -10.89 14.86 2.70
N PRO A 61 -10.00 14.69 3.70
CA PRO A 61 -8.62 15.19 3.57
C PRO A 61 -7.78 14.40 2.56
N ASN A 62 -8.14 13.16 2.28
CA ASN A 62 -7.25 12.19 1.64
C ASN A 62 -7.64 11.80 0.21
N PHE A 63 -8.71 12.39 -0.33
CA PHE A 63 -9.06 12.30 -1.75
C PHE A 63 -9.90 13.50 -2.16
N LYS A 64 -9.91 13.81 -3.45
CA LYS A 64 -10.82 14.79 -4.03
C LYS A 64 -12.12 14.12 -4.45
N LEU A 65 -13.25 14.69 -4.08
CA LEU A 65 -14.56 14.24 -4.55
C LEU A 65 -14.85 14.87 -5.92
N LEU A 66 -15.20 14.05 -6.90
CA LEU A 66 -15.65 14.48 -8.23
C LEU A 66 -17.07 13.96 -8.47
N GLU A 67 -18.01 14.87 -8.68
CA GLU A 67 -19.38 14.53 -9.05
C GLU A 67 -19.46 14.32 -10.56
N VAL A 68 -20.06 13.20 -10.98
CA VAL A 68 -20.32 12.86 -12.39
C VAL A 68 -21.81 12.64 -12.56
N ASP A 69 -22.41 13.37 -13.49
CA ASP A 69 -23.84 13.34 -13.73
C ASP A 69 -24.20 12.18 -14.66
N PHE A 70 -25.03 11.26 -14.17
CA PHE A 70 -25.46 10.07 -14.88
C PHE A 70 -26.23 10.39 -16.15
N ASP A 71 -26.93 11.52 -16.20
CA ASP A 71 -27.79 11.92 -17.31
C ASP A 71 -27.03 12.72 -18.38
N SER A 72 -26.06 13.55 -17.99
CA SER A 72 -25.33 14.41 -18.93
C SER A 72 -23.94 13.92 -19.34
N ASP A 73 -23.18 13.27 -18.45
CA ASP A 73 -21.78 12.89 -18.73
C ASP A 73 -21.67 11.53 -19.45
N LYS A 74 -22.53 11.31 -20.45
CA LYS A 74 -22.72 10.00 -21.11
C LYS A 74 -21.45 9.46 -21.75
N LYS A 75 -20.55 10.29 -22.28
CA LYS A 75 -19.30 9.82 -22.91
C LYS A 75 -18.35 9.24 -21.85
N PHE A 76 -18.19 9.89 -20.71
CA PHE A 76 -17.39 9.38 -19.59
C PHE A 76 -17.96 8.05 -19.08
N LEU A 77 -19.29 8.00 -18.87
CA LEU A 77 -19.97 6.80 -18.37
C LEU A 77 -19.78 5.62 -19.33
N LYS A 78 -19.96 5.84 -20.63
CA LYS A 78 -19.76 4.82 -21.66
C LYS A 78 -18.31 4.34 -21.70
N LYS A 79 -17.34 5.27 -21.66
CA LYS A 79 -15.91 4.94 -21.68
C LYS A 79 -15.48 4.12 -20.47
N ASN A 80 -16.00 4.45 -19.28
CA ASN A 80 -15.67 3.78 -18.02
C ASN A 80 -16.63 2.64 -17.65
N LYS A 81 -17.50 2.22 -18.59
CA LYS A 81 -18.46 1.12 -18.42
C LYS A 81 -19.32 1.29 -17.15
N VAL A 82 -19.82 2.50 -16.94
CA VAL A 82 -20.72 2.85 -15.85
C VAL A 82 -22.14 2.86 -16.40
N PHE A 83 -22.96 1.92 -15.91
CA PHE A 83 -24.33 1.73 -16.40
C PHE A 83 -25.39 2.06 -15.34
N GLN A 84 -24.97 2.48 -14.15
CA GLN A 84 -25.86 2.77 -13.03
C GLN A 84 -25.39 4.03 -12.30
N GLN A 85 -26.34 4.83 -11.86
CA GLN A 85 -26.16 5.89 -10.87
C GLN A 85 -25.89 5.30 -9.48
N SER A 86 -25.60 6.15 -8.50
CA SER A 86 -25.28 5.74 -7.11
C SER A 86 -24.01 4.90 -7.00
N MET A 87 -23.08 5.11 -7.94
CA MET A 87 -21.79 4.45 -7.93
C MET A 87 -20.72 5.34 -7.29
N LEU A 88 -19.85 4.72 -6.51
CA LEU A 88 -18.58 5.31 -6.09
C LEU A 88 -17.46 4.58 -6.82
N ILE A 89 -16.56 5.34 -7.45
CA ILE A 89 -15.39 4.80 -8.15
C ILE A 89 -14.16 5.49 -7.58
N ALA A 90 -13.21 4.68 -7.09
CA ALA A 90 -11.94 5.17 -6.59
C ALA A 90 -10.90 5.18 -7.71
N PHE A 91 -10.24 6.33 -7.89
CA PHE A 91 -9.10 6.51 -8.77
C PHE A 91 -7.88 6.89 -7.95
N ASN A 92 -6.76 6.20 -8.17
CA ASN A 92 -5.45 6.56 -7.64
C ASN A 92 -4.47 6.77 -8.82
N ASN A 93 -3.84 7.94 -8.88
CA ASN A 93 -2.92 8.37 -9.95
C ASN A 93 -3.50 8.13 -11.35
N GLY A 94 -4.72 8.61 -11.57
CA GLY A 94 -5.41 8.48 -12.86
C GLY A 94 -5.93 7.08 -13.21
N LYS A 95 -5.70 6.06 -12.38
CA LYS A 95 -6.17 4.69 -12.61
C LYS A 95 -7.28 4.30 -11.64
N GLU A 96 -8.33 3.70 -12.16
CA GLU A 96 -9.39 3.12 -11.32
C GLU A 96 -8.84 1.97 -10.48
N THR A 97 -9.06 2.00 -9.16
CA THR A 97 -8.62 0.96 -8.22
C THR A 97 -9.78 0.14 -7.66
N ALA A 98 -10.97 0.73 -7.53
CA ALA A 98 -12.15 0.03 -7.06
C ALA A 98 -13.43 0.76 -7.46
N ARG A 99 -14.55 0.04 -7.47
CA ARG A 99 -15.88 0.62 -7.56
C ARG A 99 -16.87 -0.12 -6.67
N VAL A 100 -17.92 0.57 -6.23
CA VAL A 100 -19.00 0.00 -5.44
C VAL A 100 -20.34 0.65 -5.82
N PHE A 101 -21.40 -0.15 -5.87
CA PHE A 101 -22.74 0.30 -6.22
C PHE A 101 -23.65 0.38 -4.98
N GLY A 102 -24.43 1.45 -4.88
CA GLY A 102 -25.62 1.52 -4.02
C GLY A 102 -25.37 1.62 -2.51
N ILE A 103 -24.12 1.73 -2.05
CA ILE A 103 -23.84 1.92 -0.62
C ILE A 103 -24.22 3.32 -0.16
N THR A 104 -25.11 3.44 0.82
CA THR A 104 -25.61 4.74 1.34
C THR A 104 -25.34 4.94 2.82
N LYS A 105 -24.97 3.88 3.56
CA LYS A 105 -24.65 3.94 4.98
C LYS A 105 -23.26 4.55 5.21
N LYS A 106 -23.12 5.40 6.23
CA LYS A 106 -21.87 6.09 6.56
C LYS A 106 -20.72 5.12 6.74
N GLU A 107 -20.95 4.04 7.49
CA GLU A 107 -19.93 3.05 7.82
C GLU A 107 -19.41 2.35 6.57
N LYS A 108 -20.29 2.02 5.62
CA LYS A 108 -19.92 1.36 4.36
C LYS A 108 -19.18 2.30 3.39
N ILE A 109 -19.57 3.57 3.34
CA ILE A 109 -18.87 4.57 2.54
C ILE A 109 -17.48 4.81 3.13
N MET A 110 -17.38 4.96 4.46
CA MET A 110 -16.08 5.08 5.14
C MET A 110 -15.20 3.85 4.91
N GLU A 111 -15.73 2.64 5.06
CA GLU A 111 -15.00 1.39 4.78
C GLU A 111 -14.45 1.37 3.35
N PHE A 112 -15.26 1.78 2.36
CA PHE A 112 -14.81 1.88 0.96
C PHE A 112 -13.73 2.96 0.79
N THR A 113 -13.92 4.16 1.34
CA THR A 113 -12.97 5.25 1.16
C THR A 113 -11.68 5.03 1.93
N ASP A 114 -11.74 4.44 3.11
CA ASP A 114 -10.55 4.18 3.92
C ASP A 114 -9.68 3.14 3.25
N LYS A 115 -10.30 2.05 2.77
CA LYS A 115 -9.60 1.01 2.00
C LYS A 115 -8.92 1.56 0.76
N ASN A 116 -9.51 2.54 0.08
CA ASN A 116 -9.03 3.03 -1.21
C ASN A 116 -8.17 4.30 -1.14
N PHE A 117 -8.27 5.09 -0.08
CA PHE A 117 -7.64 6.40 0.03
C PHE A 117 -6.92 6.66 1.37
N ASN A 118 -7.27 5.94 2.44
CA ASN A 118 -6.66 6.08 3.77
C ASN A 118 -5.90 4.83 4.20
N TYR A 119 -5.55 3.94 3.26
CA TYR A 119 -4.76 2.78 3.61
C TYR A 119 -3.44 3.24 4.25
N SER A 120 -3.25 2.85 5.50
CA SER A 120 -2.01 2.96 6.24
C SER A 120 -1.64 1.56 6.70
N LEU A 121 -0.47 1.10 6.27
CA LEU A 121 0.09 -0.15 6.75
C LEU A 121 0.27 -0.09 8.27
N GLN A 122 0.74 1.06 8.79
CA GLN A 122 0.90 1.23 10.22
C GLN A 122 -0.43 1.13 10.97
N GLY A 123 -1.51 1.71 10.44
CA GLY A 123 -2.85 1.58 11.03
C GLY A 123 -3.33 0.13 11.12
N VAL A 124 -3.11 -0.67 10.07
CA VAL A 124 -3.45 -2.11 10.07
C VAL A 124 -2.60 -2.89 11.09
N ILE A 125 -1.33 -2.52 11.25
CA ILE A 125 -0.44 -3.15 12.23
C ILE A 125 -0.85 -2.76 13.66
N ASP A 126 -1.20 -1.50 13.89
CA ASP A 126 -1.62 -1.00 15.20
C ASP A 126 -2.92 -1.68 15.64
N GLU A 127 -3.88 -1.89 14.74
CA GLU A 127 -5.08 -2.69 15.00
C GLU A 127 -4.73 -4.14 15.37
N LYS A 128 -3.83 -4.78 14.61
CA LYS A 128 -3.36 -6.14 14.91
C LYS A 128 -2.67 -6.21 16.27
N ARG A 129 -1.87 -5.21 16.62
CA ARG A 129 -1.16 -5.11 17.90
C ARG A 129 -2.15 -4.90 19.05
N ALA A 130 -3.13 -4.02 18.88
CA ALA A 130 -4.16 -3.74 19.87
C ALA A 130 -5.03 -4.98 20.17
N GLY A 131 -5.29 -5.82 19.16
CA GLY A 131 -6.01 -7.08 19.32
C GLY A 131 -5.17 -8.26 19.87
N SER A 132 -3.88 -8.05 20.13
CA SER A 132 -2.96 -9.11 20.55
C SER A 132 -3.18 -9.53 22.01
N LYS A 133 -3.24 -10.84 22.26
CA LYS A 133 -3.45 -11.43 23.61
C LYS A 133 -2.16 -11.96 24.23
N ILE A 134 -1.03 -11.34 23.92
CA ILE A 134 0.27 -11.74 24.47
C ILE A 134 0.28 -11.48 25.98
N PRO A 135 0.63 -12.49 26.82
CA PRO A 135 0.82 -12.32 28.26
C PRO A 135 1.76 -11.18 28.63
N SER A 136 1.50 -10.52 29.76
CA SER A 136 2.22 -9.32 30.18
C SER A 136 3.71 -9.55 30.43
N ASP A 137 4.09 -10.72 30.95
CA ASP A 137 5.48 -11.14 31.15
C ASP A 137 6.22 -11.26 29.81
N ALA A 138 5.63 -11.97 28.85
CA ALA A 138 6.19 -12.10 27.51
C ALA A 138 6.31 -10.74 26.80
N ARG A 139 5.31 -9.87 26.93
CA ARG A 139 5.35 -8.50 26.40
C ARG A 139 6.49 -7.69 27.01
N MET A 140 6.68 -7.81 28.33
CA MET A 140 7.77 -7.12 29.03
C MET A 140 9.15 -7.59 28.56
N THR A 141 9.35 -8.91 28.38
CA THR A 141 10.60 -9.45 27.81
C THR A 141 10.88 -8.89 26.42
N MET A 142 9.86 -8.84 25.55
CA MET A 142 10.01 -8.27 24.20
C MET A 142 10.30 -6.77 24.22
N GLU A 143 9.68 -6.02 25.12
CA GLU A 143 9.95 -4.57 25.30
C GLU A 143 11.36 -4.31 25.84
N GLN A 144 11.82 -5.10 26.80
CA GLN A 144 13.18 -5.03 27.31
C GLN A 144 14.22 -5.37 26.24
N ALA A 145 13.98 -6.40 25.42
CA ALA A 145 14.85 -6.73 24.29
C ALA A 145 14.89 -5.58 23.27
N THR A 146 13.75 -4.96 22.98
CA THR A 146 13.65 -3.79 22.09
C THR A 146 14.45 -2.60 22.65
N GLU A 147 14.38 -2.35 23.95
CA GLU A 147 15.13 -1.27 24.60
C GLU A 147 16.65 -1.55 24.63
N LYS A 148 17.07 -2.79 24.89
CA LYS A 148 18.49 -3.20 24.76
C LYS A 148 18.99 -2.94 23.34
N LEU A 149 18.19 -3.33 22.34
CA LEU A 149 18.52 -3.13 20.93
C LEU A 149 18.61 -1.65 20.58
N ARG A 150 17.69 -0.81 21.08
CA ARG A 150 17.77 0.65 20.96
C ARG A 150 19.09 1.19 21.50
N LYS A 151 19.48 0.79 22.72
CA LYS A 151 20.71 1.24 23.38
C LYS A 151 22.00 0.77 22.70
N SER A 152 21.95 -0.29 21.90
CA SER A 152 23.13 -0.80 21.17
C SER A 152 23.64 0.12 20.05
N GLY A 153 22.83 1.13 19.67
CA GLY A 153 23.11 2.02 18.54
C GLY A 153 23.04 1.32 17.18
N ILE A 154 22.28 0.21 17.08
CA ILE A 154 22.21 -0.57 15.82
C ILE A 154 21.72 0.28 14.64
N ILE A 155 20.77 1.19 14.86
CA ILE A 155 20.22 2.06 13.81
C ILE A 155 21.29 3.02 13.29
N ASP A 156 22.15 3.56 14.16
CA ASP A 156 23.20 4.50 13.79
C ASP A 156 24.31 3.82 12.95
N LYS A 157 24.48 2.51 13.12
CA LYS A 157 25.45 1.69 12.38
C LYS A 157 24.90 1.13 11.07
N ALA A 158 23.57 1.14 10.92
CA ALA A 158 22.91 0.61 9.74
C ALA A 158 23.02 1.58 8.56
N LYS A 159 22.89 1.05 7.34
CA LYS A 159 22.83 1.88 6.14
C LYS A 159 21.65 2.85 6.20
N GLN A 160 21.86 4.08 5.75
CA GLN A 160 20.83 5.12 5.77
C GLN A 160 20.71 5.83 4.43
N LYS A 161 19.70 6.69 4.32
CA LYS A 161 19.56 7.63 3.21
C LYS A 161 20.85 8.43 3.01
N GLY A 162 21.30 8.52 1.77
CA GLY A 162 22.56 9.16 1.35
C GLY A 162 23.70 8.17 1.13
N ASP A 163 23.66 7.01 1.78
CA ASP A 163 24.67 5.98 1.59
C ASP A 163 24.60 5.33 0.22
N THR A 164 25.72 4.76 -0.21
CA THR A 164 25.75 3.80 -1.31
C THR A 164 25.28 2.43 -0.80
N TYR A 165 24.45 1.75 -1.60
CA TYR A 165 24.00 0.38 -1.32
C TYR A 165 25.18 -0.61 -1.27
N ILE A 166 24.93 -1.77 -0.68
CA ILE A 166 25.87 -2.90 -0.69
C ILE A 166 25.33 -3.95 -1.66
N ASP A 167 26.14 -4.27 -2.68
CA ASP A 167 25.81 -5.29 -3.66
C ASP A 167 25.91 -6.70 -3.04
N PHE A 168 25.06 -7.60 -3.50
CA PHE A 168 25.04 -9.00 -3.10
C PHE A 168 24.43 -9.89 -4.17
N SER A 169 24.68 -11.19 -4.03
CA SER A 169 24.05 -12.24 -4.81
C SER A 169 23.43 -13.27 -3.87
N LEU A 170 22.11 -13.44 -3.91
CA LEU A 170 21.38 -14.38 -3.05
C LEU A 170 20.44 -15.26 -3.89
N PRO A 171 20.20 -16.51 -3.48
CA PRO A 171 19.17 -17.33 -4.11
C PRO A 171 17.77 -16.76 -3.81
N ASN A 172 16.92 -16.72 -4.82
CA ASN A 172 15.48 -16.59 -4.63
C ASN A 172 14.86 -17.94 -4.29
N VAL A 173 13.59 -17.96 -3.88
CA VAL A 173 12.87 -19.21 -3.55
C VAL A 173 12.77 -20.21 -4.70
N ASP A 174 12.91 -19.79 -5.96
CA ASP A 174 12.95 -20.70 -7.12
C ASP A 174 14.34 -21.33 -7.37
N GLY A 175 15.31 -21.09 -6.46
CA GLY A 175 16.69 -21.55 -6.58
C GLY A 175 17.56 -20.73 -7.54
N LYS A 176 17.05 -19.64 -8.11
CA LYS A 176 17.80 -18.75 -9.01
C LYS A 176 18.57 -17.72 -8.21
N THR A 177 19.85 -17.55 -8.54
CA THR A 177 20.65 -16.48 -7.94
C THR A 177 20.24 -15.13 -8.51
N VAL A 178 19.97 -14.17 -7.63
CA VAL A 178 19.62 -12.79 -7.96
C VAL A 178 20.76 -11.89 -7.48
N LYS A 179 21.37 -11.15 -8.41
CA LYS A 179 22.40 -10.16 -8.11
C LYS A 179 21.81 -8.75 -8.09
N LEU A 180 21.98 -8.04 -6.98
CA LEU A 180 21.30 -6.75 -6.77
C LEU A 180 21.72 -5.69 -7.78
N SER A 181 23.01 -5.61 -8.14
CA SER A 181 23.53 -4.70 -9.16
C SER A 181 23.00 -5.00 -10.57
N GLU A 182 22.60 -6.23 -10.88
CA GLU A 182 21.98 -6.58 -12.16
C GLU A 182 20.51 -6.17 -12.20
N GLU A 183 19.80 -6.32 -11.08
CA GLU A 183 18.44 -5.81 -10.95
C GLU A 183 18.43 -4.27 -11.04
N LEU A 184 19.39 -3.57 -10.42
CA LEU A 184 19.48 -2.09 -10.48
C LEU A 184 19.59 -1.55 -11.90
N LYS A 185 20.25 -2.27 -12.81
CA LYS A 185 20.33 -1.88 -14.24
C LYS A 185 18.93 -1.76 -14.88
N LYS A 186 17.94 -2.50 -14.37
CA LYS A 186 16.55 -2.53 -14.85
C LYS A 186 15.72 -1.38 -14.29
N GLY A 187 16.09 -0.83 -13.13
CA GLY A 187 15.41 0.30 -12.48
C GLY A 187 15.66 0.37 -10.97
N PRO A 188 15.21 1.45 -10.31
CA PRO A 188 15.29 1.59 -8.85
C PRO A 188 14.71 0.38 -8.09
N ILE A 189 15.28 0.07 -6.94
CA ILE A 189 14.87 -1.08 -6.11
C ILE A 189 14.29 -0.60 -4.79
N VAL A 190 13.10 -1.09 -4.45
CA VAL A 190 12.58 -1.16 -3.10
C VAL A 190 13.13 -2.44 -2.47
N LEU A 191 14.11 -2.31 -1.58
CA LEU A 191 14.74 -3.44 -0.89
C LEU A 191 14.22 -3.49 0.54
N THR A 192 13.58 -4.59 0.93
CA THR A 192 13.06 -4.77 2.29
C THR A 192 13.67 -5.98 2.98
N PHE A 193 14.25 -5.78 4.16
CA PHE A 193 14.68 -6.84 5.05
C PHE A 193 13.56 -7.14 6.05
N TYR A 194 13.23 -8.42 6.23
CA TYR A 194 12.19 -8.85 7.16
C TYR A 194 12.64 -10.09 7.94
N ARG A 195 11.90 -10.39 9.01
CA ARG A 195 12.32 -11.39 10.02
C ARG A 195 12.01 -12.83 9.62
N GLY A 196 10.92 -13.01 8.87
CA GLY A 196 10.42 -14.29 8.39
C GLY A 196 8.89 -14.34 8.30
N GLY A 197 8.34 -15.26 7.51
CA GLY A 197 6.90 -15.42 7.29
C GLY A 197 6.12 -15.99 8.47
N TRP A 198 6.81 -16.45 9.52
CA TRP A 198 6.21 -16.73 10.82
C TRP A 198 5.80 -15.46 11.57
N CYS A 199 6.41 -14.30 11.27
CA CYS A 199 6.11 -13.05 11.95
C CYS A 199 4.81 -12.43 11.43
N PRO A 200 3.76 -12.23 12.25
CA PRO A 200 2.47 -11.73 11.78
C PRO A 200 2.57 -10.33 11.17
N TYR A 201 3.41 -9.46 11.73
CA TYR A 201 3.62 -8.10 11.21
C TYR A 201 4.42 -8.07 9.91
N CYS A 202 5.32 -9.04 9.68
CA CYS A 202 5.99 -9.18 8.39
C CYS A 202 5.00 -9.61 7.30
N ASN A 203 4.08 -10.54 7.60
CA ASN A 203 3.03 -10.91 6.63
C ASN A 203 2.14 -9.72 6.26
N LEU A 204 1.74 -8.88 7.23
CA LEU A 204 0.97 -7.66 6.96
C LEU A 204 1.73 -6.71 6.02
N GLN A 205 3.03 -6.49 6.26
CA GLN A 205 3.88 -5.69 5.38
C GLN A 205 3.99 -6.28 3.97
N LEU A 206 4.30 -7.58 3.86
CA LEU A 206 4.46 -8.24 2.56
C LEU A 206 3.16 -8.21 1.76
N LYS A 207 2.01 -8.43 2.41
CA LYS A 207 0.70 -8.33 1.75
C LYS A 207 0.40 -6.91 1.30
N ALA A 208 0.68 -5.90 2.14
CA ALA A 208 0.53 -4.50 1.77
C ALA A 208 1.38 -4.14 0.55
N TYR A 209 2.62 -4.60 0.51
CA TYR A 209 3.52 -4.35 -0.61
C TYR A 209 3.10 -5.13 -1.87
N GLN A 210 2.53 -6.33 -1.72
CA GLN A 210 1.91 -7.07 -2.82
C GLN A 210 0.71 -6.31 -3.39
N ASP A 211 -0.14 -5.72 -2.55
CA ASP A 211 -1.31 -4.94 -2.98
C ASP A 211 -0.90 -3.63 -3.69
N HIS A 212 0.28 -3.08 -3.37
CA HIS A 212 0.84 -1.87 -3.99
C HIS A 212 1.89 -2.17 -5.07
N LEU A 213 2.11 -3.44 -5.43
CA LEU A 213 3.19 -3.85 -6.33
C LEU A 213 3.13 -3.16 -7.69
N GLU A 214 1.94 -3.02 -8.26
CA GLU A 214 1.74 -2.35 -9.56
C GLU A 214 1.99 -0.83 -9.47
N GLN A 215 1.77 -0.22 -8.31
CA GLN A 215 2.09 1.19 -8.09
C GLN A 215 3.59 1.40 -7.94
N PHE A 216 4.31 0.50 -7.25
CA PHE A 216 5.77 0.51 -7.23
C PHE A 216 6.34 0.39 -8.65
N LYS A 217 5.84 -0.55 -9.46
CA LYS A 217 6.22 -0.71 -10.88
C LYS A 217 5.92 0.54 -11.71
N ALA A 218 4.73 1.14 -11.56
CA ALA A 218 4.36 2.38 -12.26
C ALA A 218 5.23 3.58 -11.82
N ALA A 219 5.75 3.56 -10.59
CA ALA A 219 6.73 4.50 -10.10
C ALA A 219 8.17 4.22 -10.61
N GLY A 220 8.36 3.18 -11.42
CA GLY A 220 9.66 2.76 -11.97
C GLY A 220 10.44 1.81 -11.05
N GLY A 221 9.90 1.49 -9.87
CA GLY A 221 10.53 0.65 -8.88
C GLY A 221 10.24 -0.83 -9.07
N GLN A 222 11.17 -1.66 -8.61
CA GLN A 222 10.97 -3.10 -8.41
C GLN A 222 11.10 -3.44 -6.93
N LEU A 223 10.37 -4.47 -6.47
CA LEU A 223 10.39 -4.88 -5.07
C LEU A 223 11.20 -6.18 -4.90
N ILE A 224 12.10 -6.19 -3.92
CA ILE A 224 12.87 -7.36 -3.50
C ILE A 224 12.80 -7.43 -1.97
N ALA A 225 12.42 -8.59 -1.43
CA ALA A 225 12.42 -8.84 0.00
C ALA A 225 13.46 -9.90 0.37
N VAL A 226 14.12 -9.72 1.50
CA VAL A 226 15.21 -10.55 1.99
C VAL A 226 14.94 -10.94 3.44
N SER A 227 15.08 -12.23 3.76
CA SER A 227 15.00 -12.75 5.13
C SER A 227 16.03 -13.86 5.33
N PRO A 228 16.32 -14.23 6.58
CA PRO A 228 17.20 -15.37 6.85
C PRO A 228 16.51 -16.73 6.75
N GLU A 229 15.27 -16.77 6.25
CA GLU A 229 14.50 -18.00 6.13
C GLU A 229 15.21 -19.02 5.23
N SER A 230 15.04 -20.30 5.54
CA SER A 230 15.38 -21.36 4.60
C SER A 230 14.56 -21.23 3.32
N MET A 231 15.02 -21.87 2.25
CA MET A 231 14.31 -21.90 0.97
C MET A 231 12.87 -22.40 1.13
N GLU A 232 12.68 -23.51 1.85
CA GLU A 232 11.36 -24.11 2.15
C GLU A 232 10.43 -23.15 2.93
N SER A 233 10.97 -22.45 3.93
CA SER A 233 10.20 -21.46 4.68
C SER A 233 9.86 -20.23 3.84
N GLY A 234 10.77 -19.82 2.96
CA GLY A 234 10.55 -18.75 1.98
C GLY A 234 9.44 -19.10 0.99
N GLU A 235 9.43 -20.32 0.45
CA GLU A 235 8.35 -20.84 -0.42
C GLU A 235 7.00 -20.79 0.28
N THR A 236 6.93 -21.30 1.52
CA THR A 236 5.72 -21.23 2.36
C THR A 236 5.24 -19.79 2.54
N THR A 237 6.17 -18.84 2.68
CA THR A 237 5.85 -17.42 2.84
C THR A 237 5.28 -16.81 1.56
N VAL A 238 5.82 -17.19 0.40
CA VAL A 238 5.31 -16.80 -0.92
C VAL A 238 3.90 -17.29 -1.13
N ASP A 239 3.67 -18.59 -0.93
CA ASP A 239 2.36 -19.23 -1.16
C ASP A 239 1.28 -18.65 -0.24
N LYS A 240 1.59 -18.51 1.04
CA LYS A 240 0.66 -17.98 2.05
C LYS A 240 0.18 -16.56 1.75
N ASN A 241 1.01 -15.74 1.10
CA ASN A 241 0.73 -14.33 0.87
C ASN A 241 0.49 -13.98 -0.61
N ASP A 242 0.47 -14.97 -1.52
CA ASP A 242 0.36 -14.79 -2.98
C ASP A 242 1.36 -13.75 -3.53
N LEU A 243 2.63 -13.90 -3.14
CA LEU A 243 3.69 -12.93 -3.47
C LEU A 243 4.18 -13.11 -4.91
N LYS A 244 4.24 -12.01 -5.66
CA LYS A 244 4.64 -11.95 -7.07
C LYS A 244 5.96 -11.20 -7.28
N PHE A 245 6.63 -10.82 -6.20
CA PHE A 245 7.94 -10.16 -6.20
C PHE A 245 9.01 -11.11 -5.64
N LYS A 246 10.28 -10.75 -5.85
CA LYS A 246 11.41 -11.63 -5.50
C LYS A 246 11.55 -11.73 -3.98
N ILE A 247 11.51 -12.95 -3.45
CA ILE A 247 11.88 -13.30 -2.07
C ILE A 247 13.22 -14.00 -2.10
N LEU A 248 14.20 -13.47 -1.36
CA LEU A 248 15.57 -13.99 -1.32
C LEU A 248 15.89 -14.53 0.08
N SER A 249 16.63 -15.63 0.12
CA SER A 249 17.14 -16.25 1.35
C SER A 249 18.57 -15.78 1.64
N ASP A 250 18.73 -15.03 2.73
CA ASP A 250 20.01 -14.60 3.30
C ASP A 250 20.37 -15.46 4.52
N ASN A 251 20.62 -16.74 4.29
CA ASN A 251 20.92 -17.68 5.38
C ASN A 251 22.15 -17.20 6.20
N LEU A 252 22.04 -17.28 7.53
CA LEU A 252 22.99 -16.69 8.51
C LEU A 252 23.09 -15.16 8.48
N ASN A 253 22.10 -14.48 7.89
CA ASN A 253 22.01 -13.02 7.80
C ASN A 253 23.31 -12.35 7.28
N LYS A 254 24.00 -12.98 6.32
CA LYS A 254 25.33 -12.52 5.88
C LYS A 254 25.25 -11.15 5.22
N GLU A 255 24.24 -10.93 4.40
CA GLU A 255 24.06 -9.68 3.67
C GLU A 255 23.38 -8.61 4.54
N ALA A 256 22.35 -8.98 5.31
CA ALA A 256 21.73 -8.09 6.28
C ALA A 256 22.74 -7.55 7.31
N ARG A 257 23.76 -8.33 7.69
CA ARG A 257 24.82 -7.89 8.60
C ARG A 257 25.69 -6.80 7.99
N LYS A 258 25.98 -6.87 6.69
CA LYS A 258 26.72 -5.81 5.99
C LYS A 258 25.93 -4.49 5.96
N TYR A 259 24.61 -4.57 5.94
CA TYR A 259 23.72 -3.40 6.10
C TYR A 259 23.59 -2.91 7.55
N GLY A 260 24.22 -3.58 8.53
CA GLY A 260 24.18 -3.22 9.95
C GLY A 260 22.87 -3.57 10.66
N LEU A 261 22.10 -4.55 10.14
CA LEU A 261 20.72 -4.81 10.59
C LEU A 261 20.60 -5.93 11.63
N VAL A 262 21.64 -6.73 11.84
CA VAL A 262 21.52 -8.03 12.51
C VAL A 262 21.78 -7.90 14.00
N PHE A 263 20.92 -8.56 14.78
CA PHE A 263 21.11 -8.72 16.22
C PHE A 263 20.91 -10.17 16.65
N GLN A 264 21.61 -10.55 17.71
CA GLN A 264 21.46 -11.82 18.38
C GLN A 264 20.26 -11.77 19.33
N LEU A 265 19.41 -12.80 19.31
CA LEU A 265 18.35 -12.93 20.31
C LEU A 265 18.96 -13.40 21.63
N ASP A 266 18.57 -12.77 22.74
CA ASP A 266 18.95 -13.22 24.07
C ASP A 266 18.14 -14.47 24.50
N ASP A 267 18.67 -15.22 25.47
CA ASP A 267 18.07 -16.49 25.92
C ASP A 267 16.64 -16.32 26.44
N GLU A 268 16.33 -15.19 27.07
CA GLU A 268 15.00 -14.90 27.58
C GLU A 268 14.00 -14.68 26.43
N LEU A 269 14.39 -13.93 25.40
CA LEU A 269 13.56 -13.75 24.21
C LEU A 269 13.41 -15.06 23.42
N LYS A 270 14.47 -15.87 23.32
CA LYS A 270 14.43 -17.22 22.72
C LYS A 270 13.40 -18.10 23.42
N LYS A 271 13.38 -18.13 24.75
CA LYS A 271 12.38 -18.88 25.54
C LYS A 271 10.96 -18.41 25.25
N VAL A 272 10.74 -17.09 25.16
CA VAL A 272 9.42 -16.54 24.81
C VAL A 272 8.98 -17.00 23.42
N TYR A 273 9.89 -17.03 22.44
CA TYR A 273 9.55 -17.42 21.07
C TYR A 273 9.17 -18.88 20.98
N LEU A 274 9.96 -19.75 21.62
CA LEU A 274 9.67 -21.18 21.70
C LEU A 274 8.33 -21.46 22.39
N LYS A 275 7.97 -20.71 23.46
CA LYS A 275 6.65 -20.81 24.10
C LYS A 275 5.47 -20.49 23.17
N PHE A 276 5.68 -19.63 22.18
CA PHE A 276 4.70 -19.30 21.14
C PHE A 276 4.81 -20.20 19.90
N GLY A 277 5.63 -21.26 19.95
CA GLY A 277 5.85 -22.17 18.81
C GLY A 277 6.68 -21.54 17.68
N LEU A 278 7.41 -20.46 17.97
CA LEU A 278 8.30 -19.79 17.02
C LEU A 278 9.70 -20.39 17.12
N ASP A 279 9.94 -21.43 16.32
CA ASP A 279 11.23 -22.10 16.20
C ASP A 279 12.02 -21.49 15.04
N LEU A 280 13.01 -20.66 15.38
CA LEU A 280 13.88 -20.02 14.41
C LEU A 280 14.89 -20.97 13.79
N GLU A 281 15.26 -22.06 14.48
CA GLU A 281 16.20 -23.03 13.95
C GLU A 281 15.58 -23.79 12.79
N LYS A 282 14.34 -24.24 12.99
CA LYS A 282 13.56 -24.89 11.94
C LYS A 282 13.28 -23.94 10.77
N ASN A 283 12.92 -22.67 11.05
CA ASN A 283 12.56 -21.71 10.00
C ASN A 283 13.77 -21.25 9.16
N GLN A 284 14.95 -21.10 9.77
CA GLN A 284 16.14 -20.60 9.09
C GLN A 284 17.09 -21.72 8.63
N GLY A 285 16.91 -22.94 9.15
CA GLY A 285 17.80 -24.08 8.89
C GLY A 285 19.18 -23.92 9.53
N ASN A 286 19.30 -23.16 10.62
CA ASN A 286 20.56 -22.94 11.36
C ASN A 286 20.28 -22.56 12.81
N ASP A 287 21.27 -22.70 13.69
CA ASP A 287 21.16 -22.46 15.13
C ASP A 287 21.67 -21.07 15.56
N SER A 288 21.79 -20.12 14.64
CA SER A 288 22.38 -18.79 14.93
C SER A 288 21.54 -17.96 15.89
N TRP A 289 20.21 -18.13 15.91
CA TRP A 289 19.28 -17.28 16.67
C TRP A 289 19.48 -15.78 16.45
N GLU A 290 19.80 -15.40 15.22
CA GLU A 290 19.92 -14.01 14.80
C GLU A 290 18.71 -13.59 13.97
N LEU A 291 18.33 -12.32 14.06
CA LEU A 291 17.32 -11.72 13.19
C LEU A 291 17.78 -10.35 12.70
N PRO A 292 17.34 -9.93 11.50
CA PRO A 292 17.48 -8.55 11.09
C PRO A 292 16.40 -7.70 11.77
N ILE A 293 16.73 -6.46 12.11
CA ILE A 293 15.70 -5.43 12.28
C ILE A 293 14.96 -5.25 10.95
N PRO A 294 13.62 -5.10 10.95
CA PRO A 294 12.91 -4.76 9.73
C PRO A 294 13.43 -3.43 9.17
N ALA A 295 13.78 -3.43 7.89
CA ALA A 295 14.28 -2.24 7.21
C ALA A 295 13.75 -2.19 5.79
N THR A 296 13.47 -1.00 5.28
CA THR A 296 13.07 -0.78 3.89
C THR A 296 13.86 0.37 3.28
N TYR A 297 14.45 0.13 2.13
CA TYR A 297 15.26 1.08 1.38
C TYR A 297 14.65 1.31 0.00
N VAL A 298 14.78 2.54 -0.53
CA VAL A 298 14.66 2.79 -1.97
C VAL A 298 16.04 3.15 -2.49
N ILE A 299 16.53 2.36 -3.44
CA ILE A 299 17.86 2.45 -4.03
C ILE A 299 17.70 2.94 -5.47
N SER A 300 18.33 4.07 -5.80
CA SER A 300 18.36 4.61 -7.16
C SER A 300 19.19 3.72 -8.09
N LYS A 301 19.03 3.89 -9.41
CA LYS A 301 19.77 3.13 -10.43
C LYS A 301 21.29 3.31 -10.33
N GLU A 302 21.73 4.45 -9.79
CA GLU A 302 23.12 4.81 -9.54
C GLU A 302 23.66 4.19 -8.23
N GLY A 303 22.82 3.45 -7.50
CA GLY A 303 23.21 2.79 -6.25
C GLY A 303 23.15 3.68 -5.02
N LYS A 304 22.40 4.79 -5.04
CA LYS A 304 22.21 5.64 -3.87
C LYS A 304 20.93 5.28 -3.12
N ILE A 305 21.01 5.18 -1.81
CA ILE A 305 19.82 5.02 -0.95
C ILE A 305 19.15 6.39 -0.84
N VAL A 306 18.00 6.57 -1.48
CA VAL A 306 17.24 7.84 -1.47
C VAL A 306 16.15 7.87 -0.40
N TYR A 307 15.78 6.71 0.11
CA TYR A 307 14.88 6.54 1.26
C TYR A 307 15.34 5.34 2.08
N SER A 308 15.26 5.48 3.40
CA SER A 308 15.51 4.41 4.35
C SER A 308 14.52 4.52 5.50
N PHE A 309 13.92 3.40 5.89
CA PHE A 309 13.12 3.28 7.10
C PHE A 309 13.69 2.13 7.93
N LEU A 310 14.14 2.44 9.14
CA LEU A 310 14.67 1.48 10.08
C LEU A 310 14.06 1.77 11.45
N ASN A 311 13.62 0.72 12.16
CA ASN A 311 13.12 0.89 13.51
C ASN A 311 13.40 -0.37 14.34
N VAL A 312 13.89 -0.17 15.56
CA VAL A 312 14.08 -1.27 16.53
C VAL A 312 12.75 -1.83 17.02
N ASP A 313 11.68 -1.02 17.03
CA ASP A 313 10.33 -1.54 17.22
C ASP A 313 9.91 -2.28 15.94
N TYR A 314 9.97 -3.62 16.02
CA TYR A 314 9.64 -4.51 14.93
C TYR A 314 8.15 -4.48 14.55
N VAL A 315 7.30 -3.62 15.09
CA VAL A 315 5.94 -3.36 14.58
C VAL A 315 5.82 -2.05 13.79
N GLN A 316 6.88 -1.26 13.70
CA GLN A 316 6.89 -0.05 12.88
C GLN A 316 7.30 -0.39 11.45
N ARG A 317 6.59 0.12 10.43
CA ARG A 317 6.85 -0.21 9.01
C ARG A 317 6.87 1.00 8.10
N ALA A 318 7.65 0.89 7.02
CA ALA A 318 7.62 1.86 5.93
C ALA A 318 6.28 1.80 5.19
N GLU A 319 5.60 2.94 5.15
CA GLU A 319 4.35 3.10 4.43
C GLU A 319 4.53 2.95 2.91
N PRO A 320 3.66 2.19 2.22
CA PRO A 320 3.72 2.09 0.75
C PRO A 320 3.69 3.46 0.06
N SER A 321 2.92 4.41 0.61
CA SER A 321 2.80 5.74 0.04
C SER A 321 4.12 6.54 0.08
N ASP A 322 4.93 6.37 1.12
CA ASP A 322 6.22 7.06 1.24
C ASP A 322 7.28 6.41 0.34
N ILE A 323 7.21 5.09 0.15
CA ILE A 323 8.02 4.37 -0.84
C ILE A 323 7.68 4.86 -2.26
N ILE A 324 6.40 5.01 -2.60
CA ILE A 324 5.97 5.53 -3.92
C ILE A 324 6.46 6.96 -4.14
N LYS A 325 6.37 7.84 -3.12
CA LYS A 325 6.91 9.20 -3.20
C LYS A 325 8.42 9.20 -3.46
N ALA A 326 9.17 8.36 -2.74
CA ALA A 326 10.61 8.23 -2.91
C ALA A 326 11.01 7.69 -4.30
N LEU A 327 10.22 6.75 -4.85
CA LEU A 327 10.41 6.29 -6.23
C LEU A 327 10.11 7.39 -7.25
N ASN A 328 9.02 8.14 -7.08
CA ASN A 328 8.65 9.22 -8.00
C ASN A 328 9.64 10.38 -7.97
N SER A 329 10.36 10.61 -6.87
CA SER A 329 11.41 11.65 -6.81
C SER A 329 12.67 11.30 -7.60
N LEU A 330 12.77 10.07 -8.14
CA LEU A 330 13.87 9.63 -9.01
C LEU A 330 13.59 9.86 -10.51
N LYS A 331 12.40 10.36 -10.85
CA LYS A 331 11.95 10.56 -12.24
C LYS A 331 12.39 11.89 -12.82
#